data_AF-A0A6N8BQC7-F1
#
_entry.id   AF-A0A6N8BQC7-F1
#
_cell.length_a   1.000
_cell.length_b   1.000
_cell.length_c   1.000
_cell.angle_alpha   90.00
_cell.angle_beta   90.00
_cell.angle_gamma   90.00
#
_symmetry.space_group_name_H-M   'P 1'
#
loop_
_entity.id
_entity.type
_entity.pdbx_description
1 polymer ?
#
loop_
_entity_poly.entity_id
_entity_poly.type
_entity_poly.pdbx_seq_one_letter_code
_entity_poly.pdbx_strand_id
1 'polypeptide(L)' 'MNEDKFPTIRPCIKCGRTPQVETARPEGRTKDIYRIKCECGDYPQQWSVSISAAIRLWNGYVAS' A
#
# COMPACT_ATOMS: atom_id res chain seq x y z
N MET A 1 -11.55 21.63 2.84
CA MET A 1 -11.04 20.41 3.49
C MET A 1 -11.73 19.23 2.84
N ASN A 2 -11.11 18.60 1.85
CA ASN A 2 -11.54 17.28 1.41
C ASN A 2 -10.49 16.33 1.94
N GLU A 3 -10.71 15.85 3.17
CA GLU A 3 -10.00 14.67 3.65
C GLU A 3 -10.47 13.52 2.77
N ASP A 4 -9.74 13.30 1.67
CA ASP A 4 -9.77 12.07 0.89
C ASP A 4 -9.68 10.93 1.92
N LYS A 5 -10.83 10.35 2.26
CA LYS A 5 -10.92 9.21 3.18
C LYS A 5 -10.31 8.02 2.45
N PHE A 6 -8.99 7.96 2.47
CA PHE A 6 -8.27 6.76 2.08
C PHE A 6 -8.84 5.60 2.89
N PRO A 7 -9.07 4.43 2.27
CA PRO A 7 -9.53 3.27 3.01
C PRO A 7 -8.58 2.99 4.17
N THR A 8 -9.11 2.55 5.31
CA THR A 8 -8.29 2.21 6.48
C THR A 8 -7.33 1.08 6.10
N ILE A 9 -6.04 1.29 6.34
CA ILE A 9 -5.01 0.28 6.11
C ILE A 9 -5.09 -0.75 7.23
N ARG A 10 -5.35 -2.01 6.89
CA ARG A 10 -5.38 -3.09 7.88
C ARG A 10 -3.96 -3.36 8.41
N PRO A 11 -3.81 -3.76 9.68
CA PRO A 11 -2.52 -4.21 10.19
C PRO A 11 -2.06 -5.48 9.45
N CYS A 12 -0.76 -5.73 9.44
CA CYS A 12 -0.20 -6.94 8.85
C CYS A 12 -0.68 -8.19 9.58
N ILE A 13 -1.13 -9.20 8.82
CA ILE A 13 -1.61 -10.47 9.36
C ILE A 13 -0.50 -11.27 10.07
N LYS A 14 0.77 -11.15 9.62
CA LYS A 14 1.90 -11.88 10.21
C LYS A 14 2.42 -11.28 11.51
N CYS A 15 2.60 -9.96 11.56
CA CYS A 15 3.31 -9.30 12.68
C CYS A 15 2.43 -8.32 13.47
N GLY A 16 1.20 -8.06 13.02
CA GLY A 16 0.27 -7.12 13.66
C GLY A 16 0.66 -5.64 13.54
N ARG A 17 1.82 -5.32 12.94
CA ARG A 17 2.26 -3.93 12.77
C ARG A 17 1.47 -3.23 11.68
N THR A 18 1.36 -1.91 11.84
CA THR A 18 0.84 -1.03 10.80
C THR A 18 1.85 -0.97 9.65
N PRO A 19 1.47 -1.37 8.43
CA PRO A 19 2.36 -1.29 7.29
C PRO A 19 2.49 0.17 6.83
N GLN A 20 3.51 0.45 6.01
CA GLN A 20 3.80 1.78 5.51
C GLN A 20 3.55 1.88 4.00
N VAL A 21 3.25 3.09 3.53
CA VAL A 21 3.15 3.39 2.10
C VAL A 21 4.56 3.62 1.57
N GLU A 22 4.98 2.77 0.63
CA GLU A 22 6.19 2.93 -0.15
C GLU A 22 5.83 3.59 -1.48
N THR A 23 6.48 4.70 -1.78
CA THR A 23 6.30 5.44 -3.03
C THR A 23 7.56 5.29 -3.87
N ALA A 24 7.39 4.97 -5.15
CA ALA A 24 8.48 4.94 -6.11
C ALA A 24 8.10 5.72 -7.37
N ARG A 25 9.12 6.27 -8.05
CA ARG A 25 8.97 6.89 -9.37
C ARG A 25 10.03 6.31 -10.29
N PRO A 26 9.70 5.28 -11.08
CA PRO A 26 10.62 4.74 -12.08
C PRO A 26 10.99 5.81 -13.11
N GLU A 27 12.24 5.78 -13.57
CA GLU A 27 12.68 6.66 -14.66
C GLU A 27 11.82 6.45 -15.91
N GLY A 28 11.40 7.55 -16.53
CA GLY A 28 10.47 7.53 -17.66
C GLY A 28 8.98 7.53 -17.29
N ARG A 29 8.62 7.48 -16.00
CA ARG A 29 7.22 7.64 -15.57
C ARG A 29 6.92 9.05 -15.07
N THR A 30 5.81 9.61 -15.55
CA THR A 30 5.30 10.93 -15.12
C THR A 30 4.57 10.89 -13.78
N LYS A 31 4.08 9.71 -13.37
CA LYS A 31 3.26 9.53 -12.16
C LYS A 31 3.95 8.61 -11.15
N ASP A 32 3.83 8.97 -9.88
CA ASP A 32 4.27 8.14 -8.76
C ASP A 32 3.46 6.85 -8.67
N ILE A 33 4.13 5.78 -8.25
CA ILE A 33 3.51 4.52 -7.89
C ILE A 33 3.64 4.27 -6.39
N TYR A 34 2.66 3.57 -5.87
CA TYR A 34 2.46 3.35 -4.45
C TYR A 34 2.33 1.86 -4.18
N ARG A 35 2.90 1.40 -3.08
CA ARG A 35 2.80 0.04 -2.58
C ARG A 35 2.68 0.09 -1.07
N ILE A 36 2.00 -0.87 -0.46
CA ILE A 36 1.97 -1.01 0.99
C ILE A 36 2.99 -2.09 1.37
N LYS A 37 3.91 -1.74 2.25
CA LYS A 37 5.02 -2.59 2.68
C LYS A 37 4.99 -2.80 4.18
N CYS A 38 5.11 -4.05 4.60
CA CYS A 38 5.41 -4.40 5.98
C CYS A 38 6.93 -4.57 6.14
N GLU A 39 7.49 -4.07 7.24
CA GLU A 39 8.89 -4.33 7.61
C GLU A 39 9.19 -5.82 7.86
N CYS A 40 8.14 -6.60 8.14
CA CYS A 40 8.23 -8.03 8.37
C CYS A 40 8.54 -8.86 7.10
N GLY A 41 8.56 -8.24 5.93
CA GLY A 41 8.79 -8.92 4.64
C GLY A 41 7.54 -9.52 4.01
N ASP A 42 6.41 -9.55 4.72
CA ASP A 42 5.13 -10.06 4.23
C ASP A 42 4.32 -8.91 3.60
N TYR A 43 4.46 -8.75 2.29
CA TYR A 43 3.74 -7.73 1.53
C TYR A 43 3.61 -8.09 0.05
N PRO A 44 2.54 -7.62 -0.62
CA PRO A 44 2.38 -7.85 -2.05
C PRO A 44 3.47 -7.10 -2.83
N GLN A 45 4.14 -7.78 -3.76
CA GLN A 45 5.19 -7.14 -4.58
C GLN A 45 4.64 -6.16 -5.63
N GLN A 46 3.32 -6.18 -5.87
CA GLN A 46 2.66 -5.38 -6.89
C GLN A 46 2.60 -3.89 -6.52
N TRP A 47 2.85 -3.04 -7.52
CA TRP A 47 2.74 -1.59 -7.41
C TRP A 47 1.38 -1.11 -7.94
N SER A 48 0.88 -0.04 -7.34
CA SER A 48 -0.37 0.62 -7.71
C SER A 48 -0.12 2.03 -8.20
N VAL A 49 -0.96 2.52 -9.12
CA VAL A 49 -0.86 3.88 -9.67
C VAL A 49 -1.50 4.95 -8.76
N SER A 50 -2.06 4.56 -7.62
CA SER A 50 -2.62 5.45 -6.61
C SER A 50 -2.55 4.85 -5.21
N ILE A 51 -2.51 5.69 -4.18
CA ILE A 51 -2.50 5.27 -2.76
C ILE A 51 -3.74 4.43 -2.45
N SER A 52 -4.93 4.88 -2.86
CA SER A 52 -6.19 4.14 -2.61
C SER A 52 -6.18 2.73 -3.22
N ALA A 53 -5.60 2.56 -4.41
CA ALA A 53 -5.45 1.24 -5.02
C ALA A 53 -4.43 0.37 -4.26
N ALA A 54 -3.31 0.96 -3.83
CA ALA A 54 -2.32 0.24 -3.01
C ALA A 54 -2.94 -0.28 -1.71
N ILE A 55 -3.75 0.53 -1.04
CA ILE A 55 -4.43 0.15 0.20
C ILE A 55 -5.47 -0.94 -0.05
N ARG A 56 -6.27 -0.86 -1.11
CA ARG A 56 -7.24 -1.90 -1.46
C ARG A 56 -6.55 -3.24 -1.74
N LEU A 57 -5.45 -3.19 -2.49
CA LEU A 57 -4.62 -4.36 -2.79
C LEU A 57 -4.06 -5.00 -1.52
N TRP A 58 -3.51 -4.18 -0.61
CA TRP A 58 -3.06 -4.65 0.69
C TRP A 58 -4.18 -5.27 1.54
N ASN A 59 -5.30 -4.56 1.65
CA ASN A 59 -6.43 -5.02 2.45
C ASN A 59 -7.01 -6.34 1.91
N GLY A 60 -6.98 -6.55 0.59
CA GLY A 60 -7.33 -7.83 -0.04
C GLY A 60 -6.29 -8.91 0.25
N TYR A 61 -4.99 -8.58 0.20
CA TYR A 61 -3.90 -9.50 0.51
C TYR A 61 -3.97 -10.02 1.95
N VAL A 62 -4.17 -9.14 2.95
CA VAL A 62 -4.26 -9.57 4.37
C VAL A 62 -5.61 -10.14 4.77
N ALA A 63 -6.62 -10.03 3.91
CA ALA A 63 -7.94 -10.64 4.14
C ALA A 63 -8.05 -12.05 3.54
N SER A 64 -7.06 -12.48 2.76
CA SER A 64 -6.96 -13.83 2.20
C SER A 64 -6.23 -14.77 3.15
#